data_AF-A0A1F5LKP5-F1
#
_entry.id   AF-A0A1F5LKP5-F1
#
_cell.length_a   1.000
_cell.length_b   1.000
_cell.length_c   1.000
_cell.angle_alpha   90.00
_cell.angle_beta   90.00
_cell.angle_gamma   90.00
#
_symmetry.space_group_name_H-M   'P 1'
#
loop_
_entity.id
_entity.type
_entity.pdbx_description
1 polymer ?
#
loop_
_entity_poly.entity_id
_entity_poly.type
_entity_poly.pdbx_seq_one_letter_code
_entity_poly.pdbx_strand_id
1 'polypeptide(L)'
;MAMISLPPDFHYAPVQFIGEDLLPITSKLGVLSYFNGSFTGTGFNTIFRPHSGPPDKTAFPRDNILELNLIQDSITFSEDFGAVPNRGLMSQSNIILNGISYVQAVNDVTNEKTGEADHSPTGIHFEAGLWMNVPPTNNTPVLGESLVRMGSIPHGTTINAQCLAPTSNSSGPPVIPPASLAVQPIGGGEAVPIGSLNASVFTELRRPQDLSKFIAAGTITQDMLDDPNTVLRDAIDGQTILENIVFTVSTMPPPPVFGGGTANIAFLEGDPEVTTPNANAVQMNATFWIEKVQYELKVPKFKRGQAPMKISPTSPGDQHAPVFLVSPPHDITAPRTINVTSIQIQYSQVVLLVFDQLEWPHISVSTLIPSGPVTVPDSVWK
;
A
#
# COMPACT_ATOMS: atom_id res chain seq x y z
N MET A 1 -15.85 12.61 -0.22
CA MET A 1 -14.53 11.95 -0.31
C MET A 1 -13.60 12.66 0.64
N ALA A 2 -12.72 11.92 1.32
CA ALA A 2 -11.61 12.53 2.03
C ALA A 2 -10.71 13.24 1.01
N MET A 3 -10.15 14.39 1.36
CA MET A 3 -9.24 15.12 0.49
C MET A 3 -8.09 15.67 1.35
N ILE A 4 -6.87 15.57 0.82
CA ILE A 4 -5.74 16.32 1.36
C ILE A 4 -5.71 17.65 0.60
N SER A 5 -6.14 18.72 1.27
CA SER A 5 -6.12 20.06 0.69
C SER A 5 -4.85 20.79 1.09
N LEU A 6 -4.05 21.18 0.11
CA LEU A 6 -3.03 22.22 0.28
C LEU A 6 -3.71 23.60 0.17
N PRO A 7 -3.13 24.67 0.73
CA PRO A 7 -3.61 26.03 0.48
C PRO A 7 -3.60 26.32 -1.03
N PRO A 8 -4.60 27.04 -1.59
CA PRO A 8 -4.69 27.27 -3.04
C PRO A 8 -3.46 27.91 -3.69
N ASP A 9 -2.74 28.76 -2.96
CA ASP A 9 -1.54 29.44 -3.46
C ASP A 9 -0.23 28.69 -3.13
N PHE A 10 -0.32 27.55 -2.45
CA PHE A 10 0.84 26.75 -2.10
C PHE A 10 1.27 25.87 -3.28
N HIS A 11 2.46 26.13 -3.79
CA HIS A 11 3.18 25.25 -4.69
C HIS A 11 4.68 25.41 -4.44
N TYR A 12 5.46 24.36 -4.65
CA TYR A 12 6.90 24.49 -4.62
C TYR A 12 7.40 25.09 -5.94
N ALA A 13 8.21 26.12 -5.81
CA ALA A 13 9.03 26.69 -6.87
C ALA A 13 10.38 27.11 -6.27
N PRO A 14 11.47 27.09 -7.05
CA PRO A 14 12.72 27.70 -6.63
C PRO A 14 12.52 29.17 -6.27
N VAL A 15 13.00 29.58 -5.10
CA VAL A 15 13.04 30.99 -4.71
C VAL A 15 14.00 31.72 -5.66
N GLN A 16 13.52 32.77 -6.32
CA GLN A 16 14.31 33.58 -7.25
C GLN A 16 15.14 34.61 -6.49
N PHE A 17 16.46 34.61 -6.73
CA PHE A 17 17.36 35.68 -6.28
C PHE A 17 17.80 36.54 -7.46
N ILE A 18 18.02 37.82 -7.21
CA ILE A 18 18.46 38.78 -8.24
C ILE A 18 19.79 38.30 -8.83
N GLY A 19 19.83 38.13 -10.15
CA GLY A 19 21.02 37.73 -10.89
C GLY A 19 21.20 36.22 -11.09
N GLU A 20 20.24 35.38 -10.67
CA GLU A 20 20.23 33.96 -10.99
C GLU A 20 19.38 33.67 -12.24
N ASP A 21 19.98 33.01 -13.24
CA ASP A 21 19.24 32.46 -14.38
C ASP A 21 18.50 31.18 -13.96
N LEU A 22 17.18 31.18 -14.15
CA LEU A 22 16.37 29.97 -13.99
C LEU A 22 16.59 29.06 -15.21
N LEU A 23 17.31 27.96 -15.00
CA LEU A 23 17.27 26.85 -15.96
C LEU A 23 15.84 26.30 -16.05
N PRO A 24 15.42 25.75 -17.22
CA PRO A 24 14.10 25.17 -17.38
C PRO A 24 13.84 24.12 -16.31
N ILE A 25 12.79 24.32 -15.54
CA ILE A 25 12.40 23.43 -14.45
C ILE A 25 11.62 22.28 -15.07
N THR A 26 12.23 21.10 -15.15
CA THR A 26 11.51 19.85 -15.45
C THR A 26 11.39 19.06 -14.16
N SER A 27 10.22 19.12 -13.52
CA SER A 27 9.84 18.19 -12.46
C SER A 27 8.74 17.26 -13.00
N LYS A 28 8.74 16.00 -12.59
CA LYS A 28 7.73 15.02 -13.01
C LYS A 28 7.42 14.07 -11.87
N LEU A 29 6.17 13.61 -11.80
CA LEU A 29 5.78 12.55 -10.85
C LEU A 29 6.24 11.16 -11.28
N GLY A 30 6.49 10.96 -12.59
CA GLY A 30 6.76 9.61 -13.12
C GLY A 30 5.60 8.68 -12.80
N VAL A 31 5.90 7.47 -12.32
CA VAL A 31 4.86 6.49 -11.91
C VAL A 31 3.93 7.01 -10.80
N LEU A 32 4.35 8.00 -10.00
CA LEU A 32 3.51 8.55 -8.93
C LEU A 32 2.29 9.33 -9.47
N SER A 33 2.22 9.62 -10.78
CA SER A 33 1.03 10.25 -11.37
C SER A 33 -0.23 9.38 -11.29
N TYR A 34 -0.08 8.07 -11.04
CA TYR A 34 -1.20 7.15 -10.82
C TYR A 34 -1.75 7.23 -9.38
N PHE A 35 -1.01 7.83 -8.45
CA PHE A 35 -1.44 8.04 -7.06
C PHE A 35 -2.16 9.38 -6.96
N ASN A 36 -3.38 9.43 -7.49
CA ASN A 36 -4.19 10.66 -7.54
C ASN A 36 -5.60 10.42 -6.99
N GLY A 37 -6.03 11.27 -6.07
CA GLY A 37 -7.34 11.18 -5.41
C GLY A 37 -7.38 10.17 -4.27
N SER A 38 -8.57 9.62 -3.99
CA SER A 38 -8.78 8.64 -2.94
C SER A 38 -9.01 7.25 -3.52
N PHE A 39 -8.42 6.26 -2.86
CA PHE A 39 -8.60 4.84 -3.10
C PHE A 39 -9.09 4.16 -1.83
N THR A 40 -9.94 3.16 -2.00
CA THR A 40 -10.51 2.35 -0.91
C THR A 40 -10.59 0.91 -1.35
N GLY A 41 -10.48 0.00 -0.39
CA GLY A 41 -10.62 -1.41 -0.66
C GLY A 41 -10.55 -2.26 0.59
N THR A 42 -10.22 -3.52 0.38
CA THR A 42 -10.15 -4.53 1.44
C THR A 42 -8.85 -5.30 1.35
N GLY A 43 -8.54 -6.00 2.43
CA GLY A 43 -7.29 -6.74 2.53
C GLY A 43 -7.19 -7.56 3.80
N PHE A 44 -5.95 -7.89 4.15
CA PHE A 44 -5.64 -8.71 5.31
C PHE A 44 -4.36 -8.23 5.98
N ASN A 45 -4.40 -8.20 7.32
CA ASN A 45 -3.23 -7.94 8.16
C ASN A 45 -2.87 -9.18 8.97
N THR A 46 -1.57 -9.43 9.07
CA THR A 46 -0.94 -10.44 9.91
C THR A 46 0.11 -9.74 10.76
N ILE A 47 -0.13 -9.67 12.08
CA ILE A 47 0.62 -8.79 12.99
C ILE A 47 1.07 -9.61 14.18
N PHE A 48 2.39 -9.68 14.42
CA PHE A 48 2.91 -10.28 15.64
C PHE A 48 3.08 -9.21 16.74
N ARG A 49 2.38 -9.40 17.84
CA ARG A 49 2.39 -8.46 18.96
C ARG A 49 3.20 -9.05 20.12
N PRO A 50 4.11 -8.26 20.72
CA PRO A 50 4.74 -8.65 21.97
C PRO A 50 3.67 -8.99 23.02
N HIS A 51 3.80 -10.15 23.64
CA HIS A 51 2.87 -10.59 24.67
C HIS A 51 3.23 -9.98 26.03
N SER A 52 2.43 -9.01 26.51
CA SER A 52 2.59 -8.43 27.84
C SER A 52 1.96 -9.32 28.92
N GLY A 53 2.79 -9.98 29.73
CA GLY A 53 2.37 -10.81 30.87
C GLY A 53 3.57 -11.23 31.72
N PRO A 54 3.37 -11.80 32.93
CA PRO A 54 4.48 -12.46 33.62
C PRO A 54 5.06 -13.50 32.66
N PRO A 55 6.40 -13.60 32.50
CA PRO A 55 6.98 -14.57 31.60
C PRO A 55 6.45 -15.94 32.00
N ASP A 56 5.63 -16.55 31.14
CA ASP A 56 5.45 -17.99 31.27
C ASP A 56 6.87 -18.55 31.15
N LYS A 57 7.29 -19.31 32.17
CA LYS A 57 8.67 -19.80 32.30
C LYS A 57 8.97 -20.95 31.32
N THR A 58 8.13 -21.08 30.29
CA THR A 58 8.20 -22.09 29.26
C THR A 58 9.27 -21.71 28.23
N ALA A 59 9.90 -22.75 27.68
CA ALA A 59 11.18 -22.67 26.98
C ALA A 59 11.18 -21.68 25.81
N PHE A 60 12.34 -21.04 25.60
CA PHE A 60 12.61 -20.28 24.38
C PHE A 60 12.65 -21.23 23.17
N PRO A 61 12.14 -20.82 21.99
CA PRO A 61 11.48 -19.54 21.70
C PRO A 61 10.03 -19.50 22.19
N ARG A 62 9.60 -18.33 22.70
CA ARG A 62 8.22 -18.13 23.14
C ARG A 62 7.38 -17.66 21.95
N ASP A 63 6.19 -18.23 21.81
CA ASP A 63 5.19 -17.69 20.90
C ASP A 63 4.64 -16.37 21.46
N ASN A 64 4.30 -15.44 20.57
CA ASN A 64 3.76 -14.12 20.88
C ASN A 64 2.33 -14.02 20.33
N ILE A 65 1.66 -12.87 20.47
CA ILE A 65 0.27 -12.79 20.02
C ILE A 65 0.25 -12.56 18.50
N LEU A 66 -0.22 -13.53 17.73
CA LEU A 66 -0.58 -13.32 16.32
C LEU A 66 -1.96 -12.67 16.23
N GLU A 67 -2.03 -11.47 15.68
CA GLU A 67 -3.26 -10.78 15.36
C GLU A 67 -3.52 -10.83 13.85
N LEU A 68 -4.73 -11.25 13.49
CA LEU A 68 -5.21 -11.40 12.13
C LEU A 68 -6.42 -10.48 11.95
N ASN A 69 -6.36 -9.56 11.00
CA ASN A 69 -7.47 -8.65 10.73
C ASN A 69 -7.88 -8.74 9.25
N LEU A 70 -9.17 -9.00 9.02
CA LEU A 70 -9.85 -8.59 7.79
C LEU A 70 -10.02 -7.08 7.83
N ILE A 71 -9.54 -6.38 6.81
CA ILE A 71 -9.44 -4.92 6.86
C ILE A 71 -10.22 -4.22 5.77
N GLN A 72 -10.68 -3.01 6.11
CA GLN A 72 -11.03 -1.96 5.15
C GLN A 72 -9.89 -0.94 5.14
N ASP A 73 -9.34 -0.69 3.95
CA ASP A 73 -8.23 0.23 3.76
C ASP A 73 -8.63 1.43 2.91
N SER A 74 -8.04 2.57 3.22
CA SER A 74 -8.25 3.82 2.50
C SER A 74 -6.95 4.60 2.41
N ILE A 75 -6.60 5.02 1.19
CA ILE A 75 -5.44 5.88 0.94
C ILE A 75 -5.91 7.09 0.13
N THR A 76 -5.59 8.29 0.59
CA THR A 76 -5.86 9.54 -0.13
C THR A 76 -4.55 10.23 -0.46
N PHE A 77 -4.44 10.68 -1.71
CA PHE A 77 -3.30 11.43 -2.21
C PHE A 77 -3.68 12.89 -2.46
N SER A 78 -2.74 13.82 -2.26
CA SER A 78 -2.91 15.23 -2.60
C SER A 78 -2.69 15.48 -4.10
N GLU A 79 -2.93 16.71 -4.53
CA GLU A 79 -2.31 17.24 -5.75
C GLU A 79 -0.78 17.24 -5.64
N ASP A 80 -0.10 17.37 -6.78
CA ASP A 80 1.36 17.38 -6.81
C ASP A 80 1.95 18.65 -6.19
N PHE A 81 3.18 18.53 -5.70
CA PHE A 81 3.89 19.64 -5.07
C PHE A 81 4.48 20.63 -6.08
N GLY A 82 4.59 20.26 -7.35
CA GLY A 82 5.31 21.01 -8.38
C GLY A 82 6.82 20.80 -8.33
N ALA A 83 7.57 21.89 -8.14
CA ALA A 83 9.03 21.92 -8.31
C ALA A 83 9.75 22.03 -6.96
N VAL A 84 9.96 20.90 -6.29
CA VAL A 84 10.60 20.82 -4.96
C VAL A 84 12.13 20.89 -5.11
N PRO A 85 12.81 21.99 -4.72
CA PRO A 85 14.23 22.14 -4.94
C PRO A 85 15.06 21.36 -3.91
N ASN A 86 16.17 20.77 -4.34
CA ASN A 86 17.21 20.25 -3.45
C ASN A 86 18.61 20.67 -3.95
N ARG A 87 19.58 20.75 -3.03
CA ARG A 87 20.88 21.38 -3.27
C ARG A 87 21.95 20.37 -3.63
N GLY A 88 22.60 20.61 -4.76
CA GLY A 88 23.82 19.92 -5.13
C GLY A 88 25.03 20.59 -4.47
N LEU A 89 26.13 19.83 -4.36
CA LEU A 89 27.39 20.32 -3.81
C LEU A 89 28.51 20.15 -4.86
N MET A 90 29.37 21.18 -4.98
CA MET A 90 30.50 21.20 -5.91
C MET A 90 30.06 20.97 -7.37
N SER A 91 30.51 19.88 -8.00
CA SER A 91 30.19 19.55 -9.39
C SER A 91 28.79 18.94 -9.57
N GLN A 92 28.06 18.65 -8.49
CA GLN A 92 26.68 18.20 -8.54
C GLN A 92 25.77 19.41 -8.66
N SER A 93 25.02 19.52 -9.75
CA SER A 93 23.98 20.54 -9.90
C SER A 93 22.85 20.32 -8.89
N ASN A 94 22.14 21.41 -8.58
CA ASN A 94 20.84 21.33 -7.91
C ASN A 94 19.90 20.40 -8.69
N ILE A 95 19.02 19.73 -7.96
CA ILE A 95 17.98 18.87 -8.53
C ILE A 95 16.61 19.38 -8.12
N ILE A 96 15.62 19.09 -8.95
CA ILE A 96 14.22 19.44 -8.68
C ILE A 96 13.41 18.14 -8.64
N LEU A 97 12.85 17.84 -7.47
CA LEU A 97 11.97 16.72 -7.23
C LEU A 97 10.52 17.14 -7.53
N ASN A 98 9.63 16.17 -7.66
CA ASN A 98 8.18 16.36 -7.53
C ASN A 98 7.65 15.26 -6.61
N GLY A 99 6.47 15.45 -6.03
CA GLY A 99 5.88 14.48 -5.14
C GLY A 99 4.44 14.82 -4.77
N ILE A 100 3.88 13.98 -3.92
CA ILE A 100 2.52 14.06 -3.41
C ILE A 100 2.52 13.71 -1.92
N SER A 101 1.61 14.29 -1.16
CA SER A 101 1.28 13.82 0.18
C SER A 101 0.32 12.65 0.10
N TYR A 102 0.35 11.76 1.09
CA TYR A 102 -0.68 10.77 1.30
C TYR A 102 -1.08 10.62 2.77
N VAL A 103 -2.29 10.11 2.96
CA VAL A 103 -2.80 9.64 4.25
C VAL A 103 -3.42 8.27 4.02
N GLN A 104 -3.02 7.29 4.83
CA GLN A 104 -3.61 5.97 4.88
C GLN A 104 -4.32 5.77 6.23
N ALA A 105 -5.50 5.15 6.19
CA ALA A 105 -6.23 4.72 7.37
C ALA A 105 -6.82 3.32 7.15
N VAL A 106 -6.55 2.42 8.10
CA VAL A 106 -6.97 1.02 8.06
C VAL A 106 -7.90 0.73 9.24
N ASN A 107 -9.05 0.13 8.94
CA ASN A 107 -9.98 -0.35 9.95
C ASN A 107 -10.00 -1.89 9.96
N ASP A 108 -10.04 -2.46 11.16
CA ASP A 108 -10.44 -3.84 11.38
C ASP A 108 -11.96 -3.99 11.25
N VAL A 109 -12.39 -5.00 10.50
CA VAL A 109 -13.79 -5.41 10.34
C VAL A 109 -14.00 -6.91 10.59
N THR A 110 -13.03 -7.56 11.24
CA THR A 110 -13.06 -8.99 11.58
C THR A 110 -14.18 -9.31 12.56
N ASN A 111 -15.11 -10.18 12.16
CA ASN A 111 -16.23 -10.58 13.02
C ASN A 111 -16.12 -12.04 13.46
N GLU A 112 -15.70 -12.27 14.69
CA GLU A 112 -15.59 -13.63 15.27
C GLU A 112 -16.93 -14.37 15.36
N LYS A 113 -18.07 -13.65 15.33
CA LYS A 113 -19.39 -14.29 15.43
C LYS A 113 -19.81 -14.93 14.12
N THR A 114 -19.53 -14.30 12.98
CA THR A 114 -19.92 -14.74 11.63
C THR A 114 -18.77 -15.47 10.93
N GLY A 115 -17.52 -15.13 11.25
CA GLY A 115 -16.36 -15.53 10.47
C GLY A 115 -16.16 -14.65 9.23
N GLU A 116 -16.75 -13.46 9.17
CA GLU A 116 -16.75 -12.60 7.98
C GLU A 116 -16.17 -11.20 8.28
N ALA A 117 -15.99 -10.40 7.23
CA ALA A 117 -15.51 -9.02 7.28
C ALA A 117 -16.65 -8.00 7.52
N ASP A 118 -17.59 -8.33 8.41
CA ASP A 118 -18.85 -7.59 8.63
C ASP A 118 -18.98 -6.97 10.03
N HIS A 119 -17.88 -6.87 10.79
CA HIS A 119 -17.89 -6.17 12.07
C HIS A 119 -17.99 -4.66 11.88
N SER A 120 -18.41 -3.95 12.94
CA SER A 120 -18.30 -2.49 12.96
C SER A 120 -16.82 -2.06 12.86
N PRO A 121 -16.47 -1.17 11.91
CA PRO A 121 -15.09 -0.76 11.68
C PRO A 121 -14.42 -0.18 12.94
N THR A 122 -13.21 -0.62 13.23
CA THR A 122 -12.35 -0.08 14.29
C THR A 122 -11.01 0.32 13.72
N GLY A 123 -10.60 1.59 13.89
CA GLY A 123 -9.31 2.06 13.38
C GLY A 123 -8.13 1.38 14.08
N ILE A 124 -7.28 0.70 13.31
CA ILE A 124 -6.11 -0.04 13.82
C ILE A 124 -4.78 0.50 13.29
N HIS A 125 -4.79 1.28 12.21
CA HIS A 125 -3.60 1.89 11.65
C HIS A 125 -3.91 3.24 11.00
N PHE A 126 -2.95 4.15 11.11
CA PHE A 126 -2.96 5.44 10.45
C PHE A 126 -1.54 5.79 10.05
N GLU A 127 -1.35 6.33 8.86
CA GLU A 127 -0.04 6.78 8.39
C GLU A 127 -0.23 8.05 7.56
N ALA A 128 0.60 9.05 7.80
CA ALA A 128 0.69 10.24 6.95
C ALA A 128 2.11 10.35 6.40
N GLY A 129 2.24 10.72 5.12
CA GLY A 129 3.53 10.67 4.47
C GLY A 129 3.60 11.39 3.12
N LEU A 130 4.73 11.19 2.46
CA LEU A 130 5.09 11.75 1.16
C LEU A 130 5.57 10.63 0.23
N TRP A 131 5.17 10.72 -1.03
CA TRP A 131 5.84 10.06 -2.14
C TRP A 131 6.59 11.09 -2.97
N MET A 132 7.87 10.85 -3.24
CA MET A 132 8.72 11.75 -4.01
C MET A 132 9.33 11.02 -5.20
N ASN A 133 9.31 11.65 -6.36
CA ASN A 133 10.13 11.31 -7.52
C ASN A 133 11.41 12.13 -7.48
N VAL A 134 12.56 11.45 -7.49
CA VAL A 134 13.88 12.07 -7.51
C VAL A 134 14.45 11.89 -8.92
N PRO A 135 14.81 12.99 -9.62
CA PRO A 135 15.40 12.87 -10.95
C PRO A 135 16.76 12.18 -10.87
N PRO A 136 17.24 11.59 -11.98
CA PRO A 136 18.56 10.97 -12.02
C PRO A 136 19.67 11.98 -11.70
N THR A 137 20.68 11.51 -10.98
CA THR A 137 21.91 12.25 -10.68
C THR A 137 23.09 11.61 -11.41
N ASN A 138 24.00 12.43 -11.92
CA ASN A 138 25.11 11.98 -12.78
C ASN A 138 26.50 12.15 -12.15
N ASN A 139 26.59 12.50 -10.87
CA ASN A 139 27.86 12.80 -10.22
C ASN A 139 27.98 12.19 -8.81
N THR A 140 27.24 12.69 -7.81
CA THR A 140 27.32 12.16 -6.44
C THR A 140 25.96 12.21 -5.75
N PRO A 141 25.25 11.07 -5.64
CA PRO A 141 25.55 9.78 -6.29
C PRO A 141 25.36 9.81 -7.82
N VAL A 142 25.88 8.81 -8.52
CA VAL A 142 25.40 8.46 -9.87
C VAL A 142 24.26 7.46 -9.70
N LEU A 143 23.02 7.91 -9.87
CA LEU A 143 21.83 7.09 -9.66
C LEU A 143 20.78 7.42 -10.72
N GLY A 144 20.07 6.39 -11.17
CA GLY A 144 18.89 6.58 -12.01
C GLY A 144 17.77 7.32 -11.28
N GLU A 145 16.68 7.60 -11.99
CA GLU A 145 15.47 8.11 -11.36
C GLU A 145 15.02 7.17 -10.24
N SER A 146 14.67 7.74 -9.09
CA SER A 146 14.33 6.96 -7.90
C SER A 146 13.05 7.48 -7.25
N LEU A 147 12.40 6.60 -6.50
CA LEU A 147 11.22 6.91 -5.71
C LEU A 147 11.59 6.88 -4.22
N VAL A 148 10.97 7.77 -3.45
CA VAL A 148 11.12 7.84 -2.00
C VAL A 148 9.73 7.89 -1.36
N ARG A 149 9.45 6.96 -0.45
CA ARG A 149 8.28 6.96 0.44
C ARG A 149 8.74 7.32 1.84
N MET A 150 8.23 8.41 2.38
CA MET A 150 8.43 8.80 3.78
C MET A 150 7.08 8.75 4.49
N GLY A 151 7.02 8.18 5.68
CA GLY A 151 5.77 8.00 6.42
C GLY A 151 5.98 8.06 7.92
N SER A 152 5.00 8.58 8.65
CA SER A 152 4.98 8.64 10.10
C SER A 152 3.74 7.96 10.65
N ILE A 153 3.95 7.04 11.60
CA ILE A 153 2.93 6.16 12.12
C ILE A 153 2.74 6.45 13.63
N PRO A 154 1.52 6.77 14.11
CA PRO A 154 1.28 7.23 15.48
C PRO A 154 1.68 6.26 16.59
N HIS A 155 1.80 4.97 16.30
CA HIS A 155 2.31 3.99 17.27
C HIS A 155 3.84 3.98 17.41
N GLY A 156 4.53 4.97 16.83
CA GLY A 156 5.88 5.33 17.24
C GLY A 156 6.99 5.04 16.25
N THR A 157 6.69 4.81 14.96
CA THR A 157 7.69 4.54 13.93
C THR A 157 7.58 5.55 12.78
N THR A 158 8.70 5.97 12.23
CA THR A 158 8.79 6.73 10.98
C THR A 158 9.71 6.00 10.01
N ILE A 159 9.42 6.09 8.71
CA ILE A 159 10.13 5.37 7.65
C ILE A 159 10.66 6.34 6.58
N ASN A 160 11.77 5.94 5.96
CA ASN A 160 12.24 6.45 4.68
C ASN A 160 12.61 5.24 3.81
N ALA A 161 11.78 4.94 2.83
CA ALA A 161 11.93 3.79 1.94
C ALA A 161 12.17 4.25 0.50
N GLN A 162 13.08 3.59 -0.21
CA GLN A 162 13.54 4.04 -1.53
C GLN A 162 13.60 2.88 -2.53
N CYS A 163 13.54 3.20 -3.82
CA CYS A 163 13.83 2.28 -4.92
C CYS A 163 14.19 3.06 -6.20
N LEU A 164 14.67 2.37 -7.24
CA LEU A 164 14.68 2.94 -8.57
C LEU A 164 13.24 3.04 -9.11
N ALA A 165 12.95 4.09 -9.86
CA ALA A 165 11.67 4.22 -10.53
C ALA A 165 11.53 3.13 -11.62
N PRO A 166 10.33 2.52 -11.77
CA PRO A 166 10.10 1.55 -12.83
C PRO A 166 10.21 2.22 -14.20
N THR A 167 10.88 1.57 -15.13
CA THR A 167 11.15 2.11 -16.48
C THR A 167 10.20 1.57 -17.56
N SER A 168 9.36 0.60 -17.22
CA SER A 168 8.47 -0.09 -18.16
C SER A 168 7.23 -0.66 -17.47
N ASN A 169 6.19 -0.84 -18.27
CA ASN A 169 4.98 -1.54 -17.89
C ASN A 169 5.03 -2.97 -18.43
N SER A 170 4.32 -3.89 -17.77
CA SER A 170 4.10 -5.25 -18.24
C SER A 170 2.68 -5.41 -18.76
N SER A 171 2.48 -6.21 -19.80
CA SER A 171 1.14 -6.56 -20.30
C SER A 171 0.50 -7.61 -19.39
N GLY A 172 -0.82 -7.51 -19.18
CA GLY A 172 -1.57 -8.51 -18.42
C GLY A 172 -1.54 -8.32 -16.91
N PRO A 173 -2.05 -9.30 -16.13
CA PRO A 173 -1.98 -9.31 -14.68
C PRO A 173 -0.54 -9.38 -14.16
N PRO A 174 -0.23 -8.81 -12.99
CA PRO A 174 1.10 -8.94 -12.41
C PRO A 174 1.39 -10.34 -11.89
N VAL A 175 2.69 -10.66 -11.77
CA VAL A 175 3.16 -11.80 -10.98
C VAL A 175 3.33 -11.33 -9.53
N ILE A 176 2.60 -11.95 -8.61
CA ILE A 176 2.64 -11.64 -7.18
C ILE A 176 3.33 -12.80 -6.45
N PRO A 177 4.60 -12.64 -6.02
CA PRO A 177 5.34 -13.69 -5.34
C PRO A 177 4.74 -13.97 -3.95
N PRO A 178 4.99 -15.15 -3.36
CA PRO A 178 4.57 -15.44 -2.00
C PRO A 178 5.27 -14.53 -0.98
N ALA A 179 4.56 -14.18 0.09
CA ALA A 179 5.10 -13.55 1.28
C ALA A 179 5.12 -14.57 2.43
N SER A 180 6.15 -14.56 3.26
CA SER A 180 6.31 -15.57 4.32
C SER A 180 6.16 -14.94 5.70
N LEU A 181 5.43 -15.63 6.58
CA LEU A 181 5.35 -15.34 8.01
C LEU A 181 6.40 -16.08 8.85
N ALA A 182 7.44 -16.64 8.22
CA ALA A 182 8.50 -17.35 8.93
C ALA A 182 9.24 -16.41 9.91
N VAL A 183 9.22 -16.78 11.19
CA VAL A 183 9.93 -16.08 12.27
C VAL A 183 11.36 -16.62 12.36
N GLN A 184 12.35 -15.74 12.47
CA GLN A 184 13.75 -16.14 12.49
C GLN A 184 14.50 -15.57 13.71
N PRO A 185 15.57 -16.22 14.18
CA PRO A 185 16.51 -15.61 15.11
C PRO A 185 17.18 -14.37 14.53
N ILE A 186 17.42 -13.37 15.37
CA ILE A 186 18.22 -12.20 14.98
C ILE A 186 19.60 -12.65 14.50
N GLY A 187 20.04 -12.15 13.35
CA GLY A 187 21.33 -12.51 12.75
C GLY A 187 21.30 -13.78 11.90
N GLY A 188 20.12 -14.37 11.71
CA GLY A 188 19.88 -15.51 10.83
C GLY A 188 19.89 -16.86 11.55
N GLY A 189 19.34 -17.87 10.87
CA GLY A 189 19.17 -19.21 11.41
C GLY A 189 18.00 -19.93 10.74
N GLU A 190 17.67 -21.12 11.23
CA GLU A 190 16.45 -21.80 10.82
C GLU A 190 15.22 -21.09 11.38
N ALA A 191 14.11 -21.14 10.63
CA ALA A 191 12.84 -20.59 11.08
C ALA A 191 12.37 -21.29 12.36
N VAL A 192 11.82 -20.48 13.27
CA VAL A 192 11.26 -20.95 14.53
C VAL A 192 9.83 -21.45 14.30
N PRO A 193 9.46 -22.63 14.84
CA PRO A 193 8.07 -23.08 14.83
C PRO A 193 7.17 -22.17 15.67
N ILE A 194 6.13 -21.61 15.04
CA ILE A 194 5.14 -20.75 15.69
C ILE A 194 3.78 -21.46 15.68
N GLY A 195 3.28 -21.83 16.86
CA GLY A 195 2.04 -22.59 16.99
C GLY A 195 0.81 -21.80 16.56
N SER A 196 0.78 -20.48 16.84
CA SER A 196 -0.31 -19.59 16.43
C SER A 196 -0.53 -19.51 14.91
N LEU A 197 0.44 -19.88 14.07
CA LEU A 197 0.30 -19.92 12.61
C LEU A 197 -0.52 -21.12 12.09
N ASN A 198 -0.84 -22.11 12.93
CA ASN A 198 -1.70 -23.22 12.53
C ASN A 198 -3.18 -22.82 12.68
N ALA A 199 -3.85 -22.58 11.55
CA ALA A 199 -5.24 -22.09 11.51
C ALA A 199 -6.25 -23.08 12.13
N SER A 200 -5.95 -24.38 12.13
CA SER A 200 -6.83 -25.43 12.68
C SER A 200 -6.79 -25.55 14.20
N VAL A 201 -5.82 -24.91 14.85
CA VAL A 201 -5.60 -25.01 16.29
C VAL A 201 -6.21 -23.82 17.00
N PHE A 202 -7.05 -24.07 18.00
CA PHE A 202 -7.42 -23.05 18.98
C PHE A 202 -6.19 -22.68 19.82
N THR A 203 -5.89 -21.38 19.94
CA THR A 203 -4.80 -20.89 20.80
C THR A 203 -5.14 -19.56 21.43
N GLU A 204 -4.68 -19.34 22.67
CA GLU A 204 -4.83 -18.05 23.35
C GLU A 204 -3.88 -16.97 22.81
N LEU A 205 -2.85 -17.38 22.06
CA LEU A 205 -1.85 -16.53 21.43
C LEU A 205 -2.22 -16.10 20.01
N ARG A 206 -3.50 -16.24 19.62
CA ARG A 206 -4.02 -15.67 18.38
C ARG A 206 -5.27 -14.84 18.61
N ARG A 207 -5.44 -13.80 17.81
CA ARG A 207 -6.65 -12.99 17.70
C ARG A 207 -7.08 -12.97 16.23
N PRO A 208 -8.19 -13.59 15.84
CA PRO A 208 -9.10 -14.45 16.64
C PRO A 208 -8.45 -15.77 17.12
N GLN A 209 -8.92 -16.29 18.27
CA GLN A 209 -8.38 -17.53 18.84
C GLN A 209 -8.81 -18.77 18.04
N ASP A 210 -10.08 -18.85 17.68
CA ASP A 210 -10.67 -19.93 16.87
C ASP A 210 -10.94 -19.43 15.45
N LEU A 211 -10.35 -20.10 14.45
CA LEU A 211 -10.58 -19.77 13.04
C LEU A 211 -11.62 -20.67 12.36
N SER A 212 -12.26 -21.59 13.07
CA SER A 212 -13.19 -22.57 12.48
C SER A 212 -14.27 -21.94 11.60
N LYS A 213 -14.88 -20.83 12.04
CA LYS A 213 -15.88 -20.08 11.26
C LYS A 213 -15.28 -19.35 10.06
N PHE A 214 -14.11 -18.77 10.22
CA PHE A 214 -13.42 -18.07 9.13
C PHE A 214 -12.97 -19.03 8.03
N ILE A 215 -12.49 -20.22 8.41
CA ILE A 215 -12.16 -21.30 7.48
C ILE A 215 -13.42 -21.76 6.74
N ALA A 216 -14.54 -21.94 7.45
CA ALA A 216 -15.80 -22.30 6.83
C ALA A 216 -16.33 -21.23 5.86
N ALA A 217 -16.10 -19.96 6.16
CA ALA A 217 -16.45 -18.83 5.31
C ALA A 217 -15.41 -18.55 4.19
N GLY A 218 -14.22 -19.14 4.26
CA GLY A 218 -13.11 -18.89 3.33
C GLY A 218 -12.45 -17.52 3.50
N THR A 219 -12.63 -16.85 4.64
CA THR A 219 -12.18 -15.46 4.86
C THR A 219 -10.82 -15.38 5.56
N ILE A 220 -10.48 -16.36 6.40
CA ILE A 220 -9.13 -16.57 6.95
C ILE A 220 -8.83 -18.06 6.87
N THR A 221 -7.86 -18.43 6.05
CA THR A 221 -7.50 -19.83 5.75
C THR A 221 -6.04 -20.12 6.09
N GLN A 222 -5.65 -21.41 6.09
CA GLN A 222 -4.24 -21.77 6.25
C GLN A 222 -3.40 -21.24 5.08
N ASP A 223 -3.92 -21.27 3.86
CA ASP A 223 -3.21 -20.77 2.67
C ASP A 223 -2.88 -19.27 2.78
N MET A 224 -3.74 -18.48 3.44
CA MET A 224 -3.47 -17.07 3.74
C MET A 224 -2.41 -16.86 4.82
N LEU A 225 -2.23 -17.80 5.76
CA LEU A 225 -1.16 -17.73 6.77
C LEU A 225 0.17 -18.26 6.24
N ASP A 226 0.13 -19.25 5.34
CA ASP A 226 1.31 -19.75 4.65
C ASP A 226 1.84 -18.72 3.65
N ASP A 227 0.91 -18.01 2.97
CA ASP A 227 1.20 -16.91 2.06
C ASP A 227 0.10 -15.83 2.07
N PRO A 228 0.29 -14.72 2.81
CA PRO A 228 -0.65 -13.61 2.82
C PRO A 228 -0.91 -12.98 1.45
N ASN A 229 0.03 -13.10 0.49
CA ASN A 229 -0.18 -12.58 -0.87
C ASN A 229 -1.20 -13.40 -1.68
N THR A 230 -1.67 -14.55 -1.18
CA THR A 230 -2.83 -15.26 -1.75
C THR A 230 -4.04 -14.34 -1.86
N VAL A 231 -4.29 -13.49 -0.85
CA VAL A 231 -5.39 -12.52 -0.85
C VAL A 231 -5.34 -11.59 -2.07
N LEU A 232 -4.14 -11.17 -2.47
CA LEU A 232 -3.96 -10.30 -3.63
C LEU A 232 -4.21 -11.06 -4.94
N ARG A 233 -3.75 -12.30 -5.03
CA ARG A 233 -3.96 -13.13 -6.23
C ARG A 233 -5.44 -13.47 -6.43
N ASP A 234 -6.12 -13.81 -5.35
CA ASP A 234 -7.56 -14.10 -5.38
C ASP A 234 -8.38 -12.85 -5.77
N ALA A 235 -7.95 -11.67 -5.31
CA ALA A 235 -8.60 -10.41 -5.64
C ALA A 235 -8.53 -10.02 -7.13
N ILE A 236 -7.53 -10.52 -7.88
CA ILE A 236 -7.38 -10.27 -9.32
C ILE A 236 -7.84 -11.46 -10.18
N ASP A 237 -8.23 -12.58 -9.58
CA ASP A 237 -8.73 -13.72 -10.33
C ASP A 237 -9.99 -13.33 -11.12
N GLY A 238 -10.03 -13.75 -12.39
CA GLY A 238 -11.10 -13.41 -13.32
C GLY A 238 -11.13 -11.95 -13.83
N GLN A 239 -10.23 -11.06 -13.39
CA GLN A 239 -10.17 -9.69 -13.90
C GLN A 239 -9.45 -9.60 -15.25
N THR A 240 -9.89 -8.66 -16.11
CA THR A 240 -9.19 -8.32 -17.36
C THR A 240 -8.19 -7.21 -17.11
N ILE A 241 -6.98 -7.55 -16.65
CA ILE A 241 -5.89 -6.60 -16.44
C ILE A 241 -5.13 -6.42 -17.76
N LEU A 242 -5.07 -5.19 -18.27
CA LEU A 242 -4.44 -4.87 -19.55
C LEU A 242 -2.94 -4.63 -19.40
N GLU A 243 -2.57 -3.88 -18.37
CA GLU A 243 -1.19 -3.51 -18.06
C GLU A 243 -0.99 -3.38 -16.55
N ASN A 244 0.23 -3.66 -16.10
CA ASN A 244 0.66 -3.43 -14.72
C ASN A 244 2.04 -2.74 -14.66
N ILE A 245 2.24 -1.96 -13.60
CA ILE A 245 3.52 -1.37 -13.22
C ILE A 245 3.85 -1.84 -11.81
N VAL A 246 5.08 -2.29 -11.60
CA VAL A 246 5.52 -2.85 -10.32
C VAL A 246 6.76 -2.14 -9.82
N PHE A 247 6.79 -1.80 -8.54
CA PHE A 247 8.00 -1.36 -7.86
C PHE A 247 7.95 -1.72 -6.38
N THR A 248 9.13 -1.93 -5.79
CA THR A 248 9.28 -2.26 -4.36
C THR A 248 10.15 -1.21 -3.70
N VAL A 249 9.58 -0.45 -2.77
CA VAL A 249 10.35 0.46 -1.90
C VAL A 249 10.85 -0.27 -0.68
N SER A 250 12.04 0.08 -0.21
CA SER A 250 12.65 -0.52 0.99
C SER A 250 13.33 0.53 1.86
N THR A 251 13.22 0.40 3.17
CA THR A 251 14.03 1.17 4.12
C THR A 251 15.49 0.72 4.17
N MET A 252 15.80 -0.42 3.56
CA MET A 252 17.15 -0.93 3.36
C MET A 252 17.29 -1.38 1.90
N PRO A 253 17.27 -0.44 0.94
CA PRO A 253 17.23 -0.76 -0.48
C PRO A 253 18.54 -1.41 -0.92
N PRO A 254 18.49 -2.39 -1.85
CA PRO A 254 19.70 -2.99 -2.38
C PRO A 254 20.47 -2.00 -3.27
N PRO A 255 21.81 -2.17 -3.40
CA PRO A 255 22.60 -1.41 -4.37
C PRO A 255 22.00 -1.48 -5.80
N PRO A 256 22.12 -0.40 -6.60
CA PRO A 256 22.90 0.80 -6.35
C PRO A 256 22.18 1.86 -5.50
N VAL A 257 20.92 1.62 -5.12
CA VAL A 257 20.19 2.53 -4.23
C VAL A 257 20.73 2.38 -2.81
N PHE A 258 20.77 3.46 -2.05
CA PHE A 258 21.24 3.47 -0.67
C PHE A 258 20.55 4.57 0.15
N GLY A 259 20.83 4.60 1.45
CA GLY A 259 20.10 5.43 2.42
C GLY A 259 18.78 4.76 2.82
N GLY A 260 17.84 5.56 3.34
CA GLY A 260 16.61 5.05 3.93
C GLY A 260 16.81 4.66 5.39
N GLY A 261 15.75 4.13 6.00
CA GLY A 261 15.78 3.60 7.35
C GLY A 261 14.43 3.66 8.04
N THR A 262 14.40 3.09 9.24
CA THR A 262 13.33 3.25 10.22
C THR A 262 13.85 4.09 11.39
N ALA A 263 12.95 4.79 12.07
CA ALA A 263 13.25 5.46 13.33
C ALA A 263 12.09 5.19 14.30
N ASN A 264 12.40 4.71 15.49
CA ASN A 264 11.40 4.36 16.49
C ASN A 264 11.49 5.26 17.73
N ILE A 265 10.36 5.38 18.44
CA ILE A 265 10.35 6.00 19.77
C ILE A 265 11.01 5.07 20.80
N ALA A 266 11.48 5.65 21.91
CA ALA A 266 12.17 4.92 22.97
C ALA A 266 11.39 3.71 23.52
N PHE A 267 10.05 3.77 23.55
CA PHE A 267 9.24 2.64 24.00
C PHE A 267 9.47 1.40 23.13
N LEU A 268 9.57 1.54 21.81
CA LEU A 268 9.76 0.42 20.88
C LEU A 268 11.19 -0.12 20.94
N GLU A 269 12.17 0.77 21.04
CA GLU A 269 13.61 0.44 21.17
C GLU A 269 13.93 -0.29 22.48
N GLY A 270 13.13 -0.07 23.53
CA GLY A 270 13.33 -0.70 24.83
C GLY A 270 14.59 -0.22 25.53
N ASP A 271 15.28 -1.12 26.23
CA ASP A 271 16.53 -0.82 26.92
C ASP A 271 17.74 -1.16 26.02
N PRO A 272 18.49 -0.14 25.54
CA PRO A 272 19.61 -0.36 24.63
C PRO A 272 20.79 -1.07 25.29
N GLU A 273 20.94 -1.02 26.61
CA GLU A 273 22.08 -1.63 27.31
C GLU A 273 22.00 -3.15 27.39
N VAL A 274 20.77 -3.69 27.32
CA VAL A 274 20.51 -5.14 27.39
C VAL A 274 19.94 -5.71 26.09
N THR A 275 19.82 -4.89 25.03
CA THR A 275 19.34 -5.29 23.70
C THR A 275 17.97 -5.99 23.73
N THR A 276 17.05 -5.50 24.58
CA THR A 276 15.69 -6.03 24.72
C THR A 276 14.65 -5.02 24.22
N PRO A 277 14.43 -4.92 22.90
CA PRO A 277 13.37 -4.06 22.37
C PRO A 277 11.99 -4.59 22.71
N ASN A 278 11.03 -3.68 22.86
CA ASN A 278 9.62 -4.07 22.99
C ASN A 278 9.05 -4.47 21.63
N ALA A 279 9.38 -3.73 20.57
CA ALA A 279 8.94 -4.00 19.19
C ALA A 279 9.68 -3.09 18.20
N ASN A 280 11.00 -3.28 18.06
CA ASN A 280 11.82 -2.42 17.23
C ASN A 280 11.57 -2.72 15.73
N ALA A 281 11.00 -1.76 14.98
CA ALA A 281 10.89 -1.90 13.54
C ALA A 281 12.26 -1.65 12.89
N VAL A 282 12.86 -2.67 12.29
CA VAL A 282 14.22 -2.61 11.74
C VAL A 282 14.26 -2.52 10.22
N GLN A 283 13.19 -2.99 9.56
CA GLN A 283 13.10 -2.97 8.11
C GLN A 283 11.63 -2.92 7.66
N MET A 284 11.37 -2.19 6.59
CA MET A 284 10.12 -2.29 5.84
C MET A 284 10.43 -2.42 4.34
N ASN A 285 9.73 -3.35 3.69
CA ASN A 285 9.63 -3.44 2.24
C ASN A 285 8.15 -3.33 1.85
N ALA A 286 7.84 -2.56 0.79
CA ALA A 286 6.48 -2.50 0.25
C ALA A 286 6.52 -2.58 -1.27
N THR A 287 5.88 -3.60 -1.82
CA THR A 287 5.68 -3.76 -3.25
C THR A 287 4.31 -3.22 -3.64
N PHE A 288 4.28 -2.38 -4.67
CA PHE A 288 3.07 -1.84 -5.25
C PHE A 288 2.90 -2.40 -6.66
N TRP A 289 1.67 -2.80 -6.99
CA TRP A 289 1.23 -3.14 -8.34
C TRP A 289 0.14 -2.15 -8.73
N ILE A 290 0.43 -1.31 -9.73
CA ILE A 290 -0.52 -0.38 -10.33
C ILE A 290 -1.06 -1.03 -11.58
N GLU A 291 -2.36 -1.28 -11.62
CA GLU A 291 -3.00 -2.11 -12.62
C GLU A 291 -4.04 -1.30 -13.38
N LYS A 292 -4.07 -1.44 -14.71
CA LYS A 292 -5.16 -0.92 -15.52
C LYS A 292 -6.13 -2.05 -15.84
N VAL A 293 -7.25 -2.02 -15.14
CA VAL A 293 -8.28 -3.05 -15.24
C VAL A 293 -9.35 -2.60 -16.23
N GLN A 294 -9.73 -3.48 -17.15
CA GLN A 294 -10.85 -3.28 -18.08
C GLN A 294 -12.14 -3.83 -17.50
N TYR A 295 -13.22 -3.07 -17.66
CA TYR A 295 -14.57 -3.45 -17.25
C TYR A 295 -15.56 -3.29 -18.40
N GLU A 296 -16.54 -4.18 -18.45
CA GLU A 296 -17.71 -4.03 -19.31
C GLU A 296 -18.84 -3.29 -18.56
N LEU A 297 -19.28 -2.16 -19.11
CA LEU A 297 -20.40 -1.39 -18.58
C LEU A 297 -21.63 -1.52 -19.46
N LYS A 298 -22.75 -1.92 -18.88
CA LYS A 298 -24.07 -1.88 -19.52
C LYS A 298 -24.67 -0.49 -19.35
N VAL A 299 -24.66 0.29 -20.42
CA VAL A 299 -25.17 1.66 -20.43
C VAL A 299 -26.64 1.65 -20.91
N PRO A 300 -27.59 2.15 -20.10
CA PRO A 300 -28.99 2.24 -20.52
C PRO A 300 -29.21 3.35 -21.54
N LYS A 301 -30.45 3.54 -21.98
CA LYS A 301 -30.81 4.69 -22.82
C LYS A 301 -30.44 6.00 -22.12
N PHE A 302 -29.90 6.94 -22.88
CA PHE A 302 -29.43 8.23 -22.40
C PHE A 302 -29.87 9.33 -23.36
N LYS A 303 -30.42 10.42 -22.84
CA LYS A 303 -30.72 11.62 -23.62
C LYS A 303 -29.66 12.68 -23.38
N ARG A 304 -29.08 13.21 -24.46
CA ARG A 304 -28.08 14.27 -24.38
C ARG A 304 -28.65 15.45 -23.58
N GLY A 305 -27.86 15.92 -22.61
CA GLY A 305 -28.26 17.00 -21.71
C GLY A 305 -28.94 16.56 -20.42
N GLN A 306 -29.25 15.26 -20.25
CA GLN A 306 -29.63 14.74 -18.94
C GLN A 306 -28.41 14.64 -18.01
N ALA A 307 -28.65 14.52 -16.70
CA ALA A 307 -27.58 14.41 -15.71
C ALA A 307 -26.71 13.14 -15.94
N PRO A 308 -25.39 13.21 -15.67
CA PRO A 308 -24.52 12.04 -15.72
C PRO A 308 -25.02 10.90 -14.84
N MET A 309 -24.85 9.67 -15.30
CA MET A 309 -25.22 8.46 -14.56
C MET A 309 -24.00 7.91 -13.80
N LYS A 310 -24.24 7.31 -12.64
CA LYS A 310 -23.24 6.51 -11.93
C LYS A 310 -23.53 5.03 -12.16
N ILE A 311 -22.60 4.31 -12.79
CA ILE A 311 -22.77 2.91 -13.14
C ILE A 311 -21.56 2.13 -12.64
N SER A 312 -21.80 1.06 -11.88
CA SER A 312 -20.77 0.07 -11.54
C SER A 312 -20.86 -1.12 -12.49
N PRO A 313 -19.72 -1.69 -12.93
CA PRO A 313 -19.73 -2.94 -13.66
C PRO A 313 -20.18 -4.09 -12.76
N THR A 314 -20.58 -5.20 -13.37
CA THR A 314 -20.74 -6.44 -12.64
C THR A 314 -19.34 -7.00 -12.35
N SER A 315 -19.02 -7.23 -11.08
CA SER A 315 -17.77 -7.89 -10.68
C SER A 315 -17.93 -9.40 -10.63
N PRO A 316 -16.90 -10.17 -11.04
CA PRO A 316 -16.78 -11.57 -10.65
C PRO A 316 -16.69 -11.69 -9.11
N GLY A 317 -17.40 -12.67 -8.53
CA GLY A 317 -17.16 -13.12 -7.14
C GLY A 317 -17.27 -12.08 -6.02
N ASP A 318 -18.32 -11.24 -6.02
CA ASP A 318 -18.55 -10.18 -5.00
C ASP A 318 -17.37 -9.19 -4.80
N GLN A 319 -16.40 -9.16 -5.71
CA GLN A 319 -15.28 -8.21 -5.67
C GLN A 319 -15.77 -6.76 -5.79
N HIS A 320 -15.14 -5.85 -5.04
CA HIS A 320 -15.44 -4.43 -5.13
C HIS A 320 -15.16 -3.88 -6.54
N ALA A 321 -16.13 -3.17 -7.11
CA ALA A 321 -16.03 -2.56 -8.44
C ALA A 321 -16.00 -1.03 -8.36
N PRO A 322 -15.21 -0.35 -9.22
CA PRO A 322 -15.25 1.10 -9.32
C PRO A 322 -16.63 1.58 -9.83
N VAL A 323 -17.00 2.79 -9.43
CA VAL A 323 -18.15 3.48 -9.99
C VAL A 323 -17.67 4.31 -11.18
N PHE A 324 -18.39 4.29 -12.30
CA PHE A 324 -18.10 5.13 -13.45
C PHE A 324 -19.13 6.24 -13.62
N LEU A 325 -18.66 7.45 -13.92
CA LEU A 325 -19.48 8.60 -14.28
C LEU A 325 -19.67 8.62 -15.80
N VAL A 326 -20.89 8.34 -16.23
CA VAL A 326 -21.29 8.14 -17.62
C VAL A 326 -22.08 9.34 -18.12
N SER A 327 -21.52 10.08 -19.09
CA SER A 327 -22.16 11.22 -19.74
C SER A 327 -21.90 11.20 -21.26
N PRO A 328 -22.60 10.35 -22.03
CA PRO A 328 -22.42 10.25 -23.47
C PRO A 328 -22.57 11.61 -24.19
N PRO A 329 -21.76 11.89 -25.23
CA PRO A 329 -21.84 13.14 -25.99
C PRO A 329 -23.05 13.20 -26.95
N HIS A 330 -23.79 12.09 -27.11
CA HIS A 330 -24.97 11.96 -27.95
C HIS A 330 -26.02 11.03 -27.33
N ASP A 331 -27.21 10.98 -27.92
CA ASP A 331 -28.31 10.12 -27.46
C ASP A 331 -27.95 8.62 -27.58
N ILE A 332 -28.12 7.87 -26.49
CA ILE A 332 -28.13 6.41 -26.50
C ILE A 332 -29.57 5.94 -26.62
N THR A 333 -29.97 5.49 -27.82
CA THR A 333 -31.37 5.17 -28.15
C THR A 333 -31.78 3.76 -27.73
N ALA A 334 -30.82 2.87 -27.51
CA ALA A 334 -30.99 1.51 -26.98
C ALA A 334 -29.81 1.17 -26.04
N PRO A 335 -30.01 0.32 -25.00
CA PRO A 335 -28.92 -0.09 -24.13
C PRO A 335 -27.74 -0.67 -24.93
N ARG A 336 -26.52 -0.30 -24.56
CA ARG A 336 -25.29 -0.81 -25.18
C ARG A 336 -24.23 -1.14 -24.13
N THR A 337 -23.37 -2.11 -24.44
CA THR A 337 -22.18 -2.38 -23.63
C THR A 337 -21.01 -1.57 -24.16
N ILE A 338 -20.19 -1.04 -23.26
CA ILE A 338 -18.93 -0.37 -23.57
C ILE A 338 -17.80 -0.93 -22.70
N ASN A 339 -16.57 -0.83 -23.20
CA ASN A 339 -15.39 -1.16 -22.42
C ASN A 339 -14.78 0.12 -21.86
N VAL A 340 -14.53 0.11 -20.56
CA VAL A 340 -13.88 1.22 -19.84
C VAL A 340 -12.72 0.67 -19.04
N THR A 341 -11.85 1.56 -18.56
CA THR A 341 -10.73 1.18 -17.71
C THR A 341 -10.69 2.03 -16.45
N SER A 342 -10.25 1.43 -15.35
CA SER A 342 -9.88 2.13 -14.12
C SER A 342 -8.49 1.70 -13.68
N ILE A 343 -7.84 2.54 -12.86
CA ILE A 343 -6.66 2.14 -12.11
C ILE A 343 -7.10 1.37 -10.87
N GLN A 344 -6.42 0.28 -10.58
CA GLN A 344 -6.45 -0.48 -9.32
C GLN A 344 -5.03 -0.47 -8.74
N ILE A 345 -4.90 -0.45 -7.43
CA ILE A 345 -3.61 -0.52 -6.74
C ILE A 345 -3.66 -1.70 -5.77
N GLN A 346 -2.75 -2.64 -5.95
CA GLN A 346 -2.45 -3.62 -4.91
C GLN A 346 -1.15 -3.27 -4.21
N TYR A 347 -1.05 -3.56 -2.92
CA TYR A 347 0.24 -3.55 -2.24
C TYR A 347 0.39 -4.73 -1.29
N SER A 348 1.65 -5.12 -1.08
CA SER A 348 2.10 -6.04 -0.05
C SER A 348 3.25 -5.38 0.70
N GLN A 349 3.03 -5.09 1.97
CA GLN A 349 4.00 -4.46 2.85
C GLN A 349 4.43 -5.45 3.93
N VAL A 350 5.74 -5.67 4.03
CA VAL A 350 6.37 -6.48 5.07
C VAL A 350 7.19 -5.57 5.97
N VAL A 351 6.87 -5.55 7.26
CA VAL A 351 7.66 -4.89 8.29
C VAL A 351 8.29 -5.95 9.18
N LEU A 352 9.60 -5.91 9.37
CA LEU A 352 10.29 -6.77 10.32
C LEU A 352 10.37 -6.04 11.67
N LEU A 353 9.71 -6.62 12.67
CA LEU A 353 9.84 -6.19 14.06
C LEU A 353 10.79 -7.11 14.81
N VAL A 354 11.64 -6.52 15.63
CA VAL A 354 12.56 -7.25 16.52
C VAL A 354 12.06 -7.12 17.94
N PHE A 355 11.79 -8.26 18.56
CA PHE A 355 11.52 -8.42 19.98
C PHE A 355 11.65 -9.89 20.37
N ASP A 356 11.89 -10.15 21.66
CA ASP A 356 12.12 -11.50 22.20
C ASP A 356 13.20 -12.29 21.42
N GLN A 357 14.28 -11.60 21.01
CA GLN A 357 15.42 -12.16 20.27
C GLN A 357 15.10 -12.75 18.88
N LEU A 358 13.92 -12.44 18.34
CA LEU A 358 13.43 -12.93 17.06
C LEU A 358 13.05 -11.76 16.14
N GLU A 359 13.10 -12.03 14.84
CA GLU A 359 12.58 -11.20 13.76
C GLU A 359 11.18 -11.69 13.38
N TRP A 360 10.19 -10.83 13.57
CA TRP A 360 8.78 -11.11 13.38
C TRP A 360 8.27 -10.36 12.14
N PRO A 361 7.90 -11.06 11.06
CA PRO A 361 7.35 -10.43 9.87
C PRO A 361 5.88 -10.04 10.09
N HIS A 362 5.58 -8.76 9.89
CA HIS A 362 4.23 -8.22 9.84
C HIS A 362 3.87 -7.98 8.39
N ILE A 363 2.79 -8.59 7.91
CA ILE A 363 2.40 -8.47 6.52
C ILE A 363 1.01 -7.84 6.42
N SER A 364 0.94 -6.75 5.66
CA SER A 364 -0.29 -6.08 5.27
C SER A 364 -0.45 -6.14 3.77
N VAL A 365 -1.59 -6.64 3.31
CA VAL A 365 -1.95 -6.72 1.89
C VAL A 365 -3.29 -6.04 1.66
N SER A 366 -3.47 -5.33 0.55
CA SER A 366 -4.77 -4.76 0.16
C SER A 366 -4.89 -4.56 -1.34
N THR A 367 -6.12 -4.63 -1.83
CA THR A 367 -6.51 -4.27 -3.21
C THR A 367 -7.42 -3.05 -3.16
N LEU A 368 -7.01 -1.97 -3.81
CA LEU A 368 -7.64 -0.65 -3.71
C LEU A 368 -8.15 -0.18 -5.08
N ILE A 369 -9.37 0.34 -5.11
CA ILE A 369 -10.00 0.96 -6.28
C ILE A 369 -10.33 2.42 -5.98
N PRO A 370 -10.57 3.28 -7.00
CA PRO A 370 -10.92 4.67 -6.77
C PRO A 370 -12.20 4.77 -5.93
N SER A 371 -12.13 5.54 -4.84
CA SER A 371 -13.28 5.80 -3.97
C SER A 371 -14.33 6.68 -4.64
N GLY A 372 -13.91 7.44 -5.65
CA GLY A 372 -14.75 8.35 -6.43
C GLY A 372 -15.14 7.79 -7.79
N PRO A 373 -16.23 8.32 -8.40
CA PRO A 373 -16.59 7.95 -9.75
C PRO A 373 -15.48 8.28 -10.76
N VAL A 374 -15.12 7.31 -11.59
CA VAL A 374 -14.17 7.46 -12.70
C VAL A 374 -14.91 7.98 -13.93
N THR A 375 -14.45 9.09 -14.52
CA THR A 375 -15.12 9.66 -15.70
C THR A 375 -14.88 8.79 -16.93
N VAL A 376 -15.96 8.40 -17.63
CA VAL A 376 -15.85 7.68 -18.89
C VAL A 376 -15.44 8.64 -20.00
N PRO A 377 -14.30 8.42 -20.69
CA PRO A 377 -13.81 9.36 -21.69
C PRO A 377 -14.66 9.31 -22.97
N ASP A 378 -14.72 10.45 -23.66
CA ASP A 378 -15.52 10.60 -24.89
C ASP A 378 -15.14 9.60 -25.99
N SER A 379 -13.88 9.17 -26.00
CA SER A 379 -13.31 8.23 -26.97
C SER A 379 -13.95 6.83 -26.95
N VAL A 380 -14.69 6.49 -25.90
CA VAL A 380 -15.41 5.20 -25.76
C VAL A 380 -16.74 5.21 -26.51
N TRP A 381 -17.33 6.38 -26.77
CA TRP A 381 -18.64 6.52 -27.42
C TRP A 381 -18.55 6.54 -28.95
N LYS A 382 -17.66 5.75 -29.54
CA LYS A 382 -17.63 5.60 -30.99
C LYS A 382 -18.89 4.92 -31.52
#